data_AF-A0AAU4TCN9-F1
#
_entry.id   AF-A0AAU4TCN9-F1
#
_cell.length_a   1.000
_cell.length_b   1.000
_cell.length_c   1.000
_cell.angle_alpha   90.00
_cell.angle_beta   90.00
_cell.angle_gamma   90.00
#
_symmetry.space_group_name_H-M   'P 1'
#
loop_
_entity.id
_entity.type
_entity.pdbx_description
1 polymer ?
#
loop_
_entity_poly.entity_id
_entity_poly.type
_entity_poly.pdbx_seq_one_letter_code
_entity_poly.pdbx_strand_id
1 'polypeptide(L)'
;MPKGRAPAAATITLNLNGTRLTRIDVVGTRHLVRGVDYTVSGSTLTIAAATLGRLTASQEHGTNAVLSLRFTDGTPWAVNVITYEKPVLTSATGTTASLAIPTAFNGDKLATMEAVYADGSPAGPQSWTTYKQFNVAFTPDYTAGTITLPTAFFGDVTDGAAVTLTFYFWSGTRLTYTLTRSGTAVTGTSA
;
A
#
# COMPACT_ATOMS: atom_id res chain seq x y z
N MET A 1 -6.64 3.88 8.91
CA MET A 1 -7.91 3.68 9.61
C MET A 1 -8.85 2.94 8.68
N PRO A 2 -9.34 1.75 9.06
CA PRO A 2 -10.40 1.08 8.31
C PRO A 2 -11.64 1.98 8.24
N LYS A 3 -12.19 2.19 7.05
CA LYS A 3 -13.41 2.99 6.85
C LYS A 3 -14.61 2.36 7.57
N GLY A 4 -15.54 3.20 8.03
CA GLY A 4 -16.78 2.77 8.69
C GLY A 4 -16.58 2.23 10.10
N ARG A 5 -15.35 2.22 10.62
CA ARG A 5 -15.04 1.79 11.99
C ARG A 5 -14.61 2.99 12.84
N ALA A 6 -15.08 3.01 14.09
CA ALA A 6 -14.58 3.95 15.08
C ALA A 6 -13.07 3.76 15.26
N PRO A 7 -12.24 4.82 15.12
CA PRO A 7 -10.80 4.67 15.30
C PRO A 7 -10.44 4.28 16.72
N ALA A 8 -9.54 3.32 16.87
CA ALA A 8 -8.83 3.08 18.13
C ALA A 8 -7.60 4.00 18.22
N ALA A 9 -7.02 4.13 19.42
CA ALA A 9 -5.72 4.78 19.55
C ALA A 9 -4.66 4.01 18.74
N ALA A 10 -3.74 4.74 18.12
CA ALA A 10 -2.70 4.15 17.29
C ALA A 10 -1.30 4.48 17.82
N THR A 11 -0.41 3.50 17.78
CA THR A 11 0.97 3.63 18.26
C THR A 11 1.96 3.62 17.11
N ILE A 12 3.00 4.45 17.20
CA ILE A 12 4.13 4.51 16.28
C ILE A 12 5.42 4.41 17.10
N THR A 13 6.30 3.49 16.72
CA THR A 13 7.66 3.43 17.28
C THR A 13 8.54 4.46 16.61
N LEU A 14 9.13 5.35 17.41
CA LEU A 14 10.04 6.41 16.99
C LEU A 14 11.49 5.91 17.09
N ASN A 15 12.21 5.92 15.96
CA ASN A 15 13.66 5.75 15.96
C ASN A 15 14.31 7.11 16.22
N LEU A 16 14.46 7.47 17.50
CA LEU A 16 14.83 8.83 17.91
C LEU A 16 16.25 9.24 17.56
N ASN A 17 17.19 8.29 17.43
CA ASN A 17 18.58 8.57 17.01
C ASN A 17 19.24 9.75 17.74
N GLY A 18 19.07 9.83 19.06
CA GLY A 18 19.62 10.90 19.90
C GLY A 18 18.79 12.19 19.96
N THR A 19 17.72 12.30 19.18
CA THR A 19 16.80 13.46 19.18
C THR A 19 15.59 13.24 20.10
N ARG A 20 14.75 14.27 20.27
CA ARG A 20 13.50 14.19 21.02
C ARG A 20 12.35 14.81 20.25
N LEU A 21 11.16 14.19 20.28
CA LEU A 21 9.95 14.78 19.71
C LEU A 21 9.56 16.04 20.48
N THR A 22 9.40 17.16 19.79
CA THR A 22 9.08 18.46 20.39
C THR A 22 7.65 18.89 20.08
N ARG A 23 7.15 18.59 18.88
CA ARG A 23 5.82 19.02 18.42
C ARG A 23 5.27 18.09 17.35
N ILE A 24 3.94 18.01 17.26
CA ILE A 24 3.25 17.39 16.13
C ILE A 24 2.32 18.43 15.52
N ASP A 25 2.58 18.78 14.28
CA ASP A 25 1.73 19.64 13.48
C ASP A 25 0.82 18.80 12.60
N VAL A 26 -0.44 19.18 12.48
CA VAL A 26 -1.28 18.67 11.40
C VAL A 26 -1.16 19.70 10.27
N VAL A 27 -0.69 19.27 9.10
CA VAL A 27 -0.41 20.17 7.97
C VAL A 27 -1.66 20.96 7.59
N GLY A 28 -1.52 22.28 7.47
CA GLY A 28 -2.62 23.19 7.12
C GLY A 28 -3.60 23.50 8.26
N THR A 29 -3.35 23.07 9.49
CA THR A 29 -4.20 23.35 10.65
C THR A 29 -3.39 23.52 11.94
N ARG A 30 -4.02 23.36 13.10
CA ARG A 30 -3.39 23.52 14.42
C ARG A 30 -2.50 22.33 14.80
N HIS A 31 -1.55 22.59 15.71
CA HIS A 31 -0.77 21.52 16.32
C HIS A 31 -1.61 20.67 17.27
N LEU A 32 -1.15 19.43 17.48
CA LEU A 32 -1.71 18.52 18.46
C LEU A 32 -1.22 18.86 19.87
N VAL A 33 -2.07 18.68 20.86
CA VAL A 33 -1.77 18.95 22.28
C VAL A 33 -1.32 17.67 22.98
N ARG A 34 -0.11 17.66 23.55
CA ARG A 34 0.40 16.53 24.33
C ARG A 34 -0.48 16.27 25.56
N GLY A 35 -0.77 15.01 25.86
CA GLY A 35 -1.66 14.59 26.95
C GLY A 35 -3.15 14.57 26.57
N VAL A 36 -3.54 15.26 25.48
CA VAL A 36 -4.91 15.27 24.97
C VAL A 36 -5.00 14.53 23.64
N ASP A 37 -4.27 15.01 22.63
CA ASP A 37 -4.29 14.46 21.29
C ASP A 37 -3.30 13.30 21.11
N TYR A 38 -2.20 13.31 21.86
CA TYR A 38 -1.18 12.27 21.82
C TYR A 38 -0.39 12.17 23.13
N THR A 39 0.25 11.03 23.35
CA THR A 39 1.23 10.82 24.43
C THR A 39 2.51 10.23 23.88
N VAL A 40 3.61 10.38 24.62
CA VAL A 40 4.90 9.76 24.28
C VAL A 40 5.46 9.11 25.54
N SER A 41 5.78 7.82 25.45
CA SER A 41 6.45 7.04 26.49
C SER A 41 7.66 6.35 25.88
N GLY A 42 8.87 6.71 26.31
CA GLY A 42 10.11 6.27 25.68
C GLY A 42 10.13 6.65 24.20
N SER A 43 10.26 5.65 23.32
CA SER A 43 10.19 5.77 21.87
C SER A 43 8.78 5.55 21.29
N THR A 44 7.76 5.31 22.12
CA THR A 44 6.41 5.04 21.62
C THR A 44 5.58 6.31 21.63
N LEU A 45 5.18 6.76 20.44
CA LEU A 45 4.17 7.79 20.23
C LEU A 45 2.78 7.14 20.13
N THR A 46 1.83 7.61 20.91
CA THR A 46 0.43 7.15 20.84
C THR A 46 -0.46 8.33 20.44
N ILE A 47 -1.17 8.22 19.32
CA ILE A 47 -2.21 9.17 18.90
C ILE A 47 -3.56 8.69 19.46
N ALA A 48 -4.29 9.60 20.11
CA ALA A 48 -5.56 9.28 20.74
C ALA A 48 -6.66 8.92 19.72
N ALA A 49 -7.54 8.01 20.09
CA ALA A 49 -8.69 7.59 19.29
C ALA A 49 -9.56 8.77 18.84
N ALA A 50 -9.88 9.69 19.76
CA ALA A 50 -10.70 10.88 19.48
C ALA A 50 -10.03 11.81 18.45
N THR A 51 -8.70 11.96 18.51
CA THR A 51 -7.93 12.74 17.53
C THR A 51 -7.99 12.09 16.17
N LEU A 52 -7.79 10.77 16.09
CA LEU A 52 -7.94 10.04 14.82
C LEU A 52 -9.36 10.14 14.26
N GLY A 53 -10.38 10.01 15.11
CA GLY A 53 -11.78 10.22 14.73
C GLY A 53 -12.03 11.58 14.08
N ARG A 54 -11.49 12.65 14.67
CA ARG A 54 -11.56 14.01 14.11
C ARG A 54 -10.79 14.13 12.80
N LEU A 55 -9.59 13.56 12.71
CA LEU A 55 -8.74 13.63 11.51
C LEU A 55 -9.29 12.83 10.34
N THR A 56 -10.09 11.79 10.58
CA THR A 56 -10.70 10.95 9.54
C THR A 56 -12.21 11.12 9.44
N ALA A 57 -12.75 12.27 9.87
CA ALA A 57 -14.19 12.48 9.95
C ALA A 57 -14.89 12.45 8.57
N SER A 58 -14.22 12.86 7.49
CA SER A 58 -14.79 12.80 6.13
C SER A 58 -15.00 11.37 5.64
N GLN A 59 -14.27 10.40 6.22
CA GLN A 59 -14.25 8.99 5.80
C GLN A 59 -13.87 8.80 4.32
N GLU A 60 -13.31 9.81 3.65
CA GLU A 60 -12.85 9.70 2.28
C GLU A 60 -11.68 8.73 2.19
N HIS A 61 -11.66 7.85 1.18
CA HIS A 61 -10.55 6.94 0.98
C HIS A 61 -9.27 7.71 0.65
N GLY A 62 -8.14 7.29 1.23
CA GLY A 62 -6.84 7.91 1.03
C GLY A 62 -6.41 8.79 2.20
N THR A 63 -5.47 9.70 1.95
CA THR A 63 -4.89 10.56 2.98
C THR A 63 -5.89 11.61 3.43
N ASN A 64 -6.31 11.54 4.70
CA ASN A 64 -7.22 12.51 5.30
C ASN A 64 -6.45 13.62 6.04
N ALA A 65 -5.27 13.30 6.57
CA ALA A 65 -4.39 14.27 7.23
C ALA A 65 -2.92 13.86 7.11
N VAL A 66 -2.03 14.83 7.21
CA VAL A 66 -0.58 14.60 7.33
C VAL A 66 -0.11 15.18 8.66
N LEU A 67 0.47 14.33 9.50
CA LEU A 67 1.10 14.72 10.75
C LEU A 67 2.59 14.97 10.49
N SER A 68 3.07 16.18 10.78
CA SER A 68 4.49 16.53 10.77
C SER A 68 5.04 16.47 12.18
N LEU A 69 5.79 15.39 12.47
CA LEU A 69 6.48 15.18 13.73
C LEU A 69 7.80 15.96 13.69
N ARG A 70 7.93 16.93 14.57
CA ARG A 70 9.14 17.75 14.70
C ARG A 70 9.97 17.29 15.88
N PHE A 71 11.28 17.31 15.68
CA PHE A 71 12.26 16.88 16.68
C PHE A 71 13.13 18.06 17.12
N THR A 72 13.96 17.84 18.13
CA THR A 72 14.95 18.83 18.60
C THR A 72 15.96 19.20 17.52
N ASP A 73 16.23 18.28 16.59
CA ASP A 73 17.12 18.47 15.44
C ASP A 73 16.68 17.54 14.29
N GLY A 74 17.16 17.80 13.08
CA GLY A 74 16.86 17.02 11.88
C GLY A 74 15.55 17.40 11.19
N THR A 75 15.20 16.63 10.16
CA THR A 75 14.02 16.89 9.32
C THR A 75 12.75 16.40 9.99
N PRO A 76 11.63 17.16 9.91
CA PRO A 76 10.34 16.66 10.38
C PRO A 76 9.93 15.38 9.66
N TRP A 77 9.38 14.41 10.40
CA TRP A 77 8.85 13.18 9.82
C TRP A 77 7.36 13.34 9.48
N ALA A 78 7.01 13.14 8.21
CA ALA A 78 5.63 13.16 7.75
C ALA A 78 4.98 11.77 7.93
N VAL A 79 3.84 11.74 8.62
CA VAL A 79 3.02 10.54 8.85
C VAL A 79 1.63 10.77 8.27
N ASN A 80 1.24 9.96 7.28
CA ASN A 80 -0.08 10.04 6.67
C ASN A 80 -1.13 9.33 7.53
N VAL A 81 -2.24 10.01 7.81
CA VAL A 81 -3.44 9.39 8.37
C VAL A 81 -4.34 9.01 7.20
N ILE A 82 -4.32 7.73 6.85
CA ILE A 82 -5.01 7.20 5.68
C ILE A 82 -6.28 6.48 6.11
N THR A 83 -7.42 6.79 5.50
CA THR A 83 -8.63 5.98 5.60
C THR A 83 -8.64 4.99 4.44
N TYR A 84 -8.83 3.70 4.73
CA TYR A 84 -8.77 2.66 3.71
C TYR A 84 -9.84 1.58 3.90
N GLU A 85 -10.10 0.82 2.85
CA GLU A 85 -10.80 -0.46 2.89
C GLU A 85 -10.02 -1.52 2.11
N LYS A 86 -10.49 -2.77 2.16
CA LYS A 86 -9.93 -3.84 1.36
C LYS A 86 -9.94 -3.42 -0.13
N PRO A 87 -8.80 -3.41 -0.84
CA PRO A 87 -8.77 -3.14 -2.26
C PRO A 87 -9.50 -4.25 -3.04
N VAL A 88 -9.91 -3.93 -4.27
CA VAL A 88 -10.58 -4.88 -5.16
C VAL A 88 -9.88 -4.89 -6.51
N LEU A 89 -9.53 -6.08 -6.99
CA LEU A 89 -9.02 -6.31 -8.34
C LEU A 89 -10.17 -6.86 -9.17
N THR A 90 -10.25 -6.43 -10.42
CA THR A 90 -11.23 -6.95 -11.39
C THR A 90 -10.50 -7.74 -12.47
N SER A 91 -11.09 -8.85 -12.89
CA SER A 91 -10.63 -9.62 -14.05
C SER A 91 -10.46 -8.74 -15.29
N ALA A 92 -9.43 -9.03 -16.08
CA ALA A 92 -9.06 -8.26 -17.26
C ALA A 92 -8.41 -9.14 -18.31
N THR A 93 -8.44 -8.69 -19.56
CA THR A 93 -7.68 -9.30 -20.66
C THR A 93 -6.72 -8.27 -21.24
N GLY A 94 -5.65 -8.77 -21.83
CA GLY A 94 -4.61 -7.95 -22.41
C GLY A 94 -3.70 -8.78 -23.30
N THR A 95 -2.48 -8.28 -23.49
CA THR A 95 -1.47 -8.99 -24.27
C THR A 95 -0.17 -9.06 -23.50
N THR A 96 0.79 -9.84 -24.02
CA THR A 96 2.15 -9.84 -23.49
C THR A 96 2.85 -8.49 -23.62
N ALA A 97 2.32 -7.53 -24.42
CA ALA A 97 2.84 -6.17 -24.43
C ALA A 97 2.45 -5.40 -23.15
N SER A 98 1.22 -5.63 -22.65
CA SER A 98 0.71 -5.05 -21.40
C SER A 98 -0.62 -5.68 -20.99
N LEU A 99 -0.80 -5.82 -19.68
CA LEU A 99 -2.09 -6.05 -19.03
C LEU A 99 -2.30 -4.97 -17.96
N ALA A 100 -3.37 -4.19 -18.10
CA ALA A 100 -3.83 -3.28 -17.05
C ALA A 100 -4.95 -3.96 -16.26
N ILE A 101 -4.70 -4.26 -14.98
CA ILE A 101 -5.68 -4.84 -14.06
C ILE A 101 -6.48 -3.69 -13.41
N PRO A 102 -7.79 -3.53 -13.70
CA PRO A 102 -8.61 -2.54 -13.02
C PRO A 102 -8.62 -2.82 -11.52
N THR A 103 -8.34 -1.78 -10.74
CA THR A 103 -8.08 -1.88 -9.30
C THR A 103 -8.75 -0.72 -8.57
N ALA A 104 -9.73 -1.04 -7.72
CA ALA A 104 -10.21 -0.11 -6.71
C ALA A 104 -9.27 -0.17 -5.50
N PHE A 105 -8.33 0.77 -5.41
CA PHE A 105 -7.34 0.80 -4.32
C PHE A 105 -7.96 1.13 -2.95
N ASN A 106 -9.14 1.76 -2.91
CA ASN A 106 -9.88 2.08 -1.69
C ASN A 106 -9.02 2.73 -0.60
N GLY A 107 -8.12 3.64 -1.00
CA GLY A 107 -7.22 4.38 -0.10
C GLY A 107 -5.95 3.66 0.31
N ASP A 108 -5.84 2.35 0.04
CA ASP A 108 -4.65 1.56 0.32
C ASP A 108 -3.54 1.82 -0.71
N LYS A 109 -2.33 1.37 -0.40
CA LYS A 109 -1.14 1.51 -1.23
C LYS A 109 -0.49 0.15 -1.45
N LEU A 110 -0.18 -0.16 -2.70
CA LEU A 110 0.53 -1.39 -3.05
C LEU A 110 1.97 -1.30 -2.53
N ALA A 111 2.38 -2.32 -1.79
CA ALA A 111 3.73 -2.48 -1.27
C ALA A 111 4.60 -3.30 -2.24
N THR A 112 4.11 -4.47 -2.66
CA THR A 112 4.82 -5.35 -3.60
C THR A 112 3.87 -6.37 -4.24
N MET A 113 4.40 -7.17 -5.17
CA MET A 113 3.70 -8.27 -5.84
C MET A 113 4.60 -9.50 -5.87
N GLU A 114 4.05 -10.66 -5.53
CA GLU A 114 4.65 -11.96 -5.85
C GLU A 114 4.05 -12.56 -7.12
N ALA A 115 4.84 -13.39 -7.80
CA ALA A 115 4.41 -14.19 -8.94
C ALA A 115 5.01 -15.60 -8.87
N VAL A 116 4.15 -16.62 -8.88
CA VAL A 116 4.54 -18.04 -8.80
C VAL A 116 3.81 -18.88 -9.83
N TYR A 117 4.47 -19.91 -10.35
CA TYR A 117 3.81 -20.98 -11.09
C TYR A 117 3.10 -21.95 -10.13
N ALA A 118 2.34 -22.90 -10.69
CA ALA A 118 1.57 -23.88 -9.92
C ALA A 118 2.43 -24.78 -9.00
N ASP A 119 3.69 -25.00 -9.36
CA ASP A 119 4.66 -25.76 -8.55
C ASP A 119 5.34 -24.91 -7.46
N GLY A 120 4.97 -23.63 -7.34
CA GLY A 120 5.54 -22.67 -6.40
C GLY A 120 6.84 -22.03 -6.86
N SER A 121 7.38 -22.40 -8.02
CA SER A 121 8.58 -21.77 -8.56
C SER A 121 8.32 -20.32 -8.99
N PRO A 122 9.34 -19.43 -8.94
CA PRO A 122 9.16 -18.03 -9.32
C PRO A 122 8.77 -17.85 -10.79
N ALA A 123 7.75 -17.02 -11.04
CA ALA A 123 7.35 -16.61 -12.39
C ALA A 123 7.84 -15.20 -12.73
N GLY A 124 8.06 -14.93 -14.02
CA GLY A 124 8.49 -13.62 -14.53
C GLY A 124 9.95 -13.28 -14.20
N PRO A 125 10.35 -12.01 -14.36
CA PRO A 125 11.74 -11.57 -14.27
C PRO A 125 12.32 -11.80 -12.87
N GLN A 126 13.65 -11.95 -12.79
CA GLN A 126 14.39 -12.26 -11.56
C GLN A 126 13.92 -13.58 -10.94
N SER A 127 14.16 -14.70 -11.64
CA SER A 127 13.67 -16.05 -11.29
C SER A 127 14.26 -16.64 -9.99
N TRP A 128 15.14 -15.93 -9.30
CA TRP A 128 15.67 -16.33 -7.99
C TRP A 128 14.78 -15.89 -6.81
N THR A 129 13.72 -15.11 -7.06
CA THR A 129 12.76 -14.65 -6.03
C THR A 129 11.34 -14.61 -6.58
N THR A 130 10.35 -14.88 -5.72
CA THR A 130 8.92 -14.74 -6.03
C THR A 130 8.47 -13.27 -6.02
N TYR A 131 9.15 -12.39 -5.27
CA TYR A 131 8.84 -10.96 -5.20
C TYR A 131 9.36 -10.23 -6.44
N LYS A 132 8.45 -9.59 -7.16
CA LYS A 132 8.75 -8.91 -8.42
C LYS A 132 9.21 -7.48 -8.18
N GLN A 133 9.99 -6.96 -9.12
CA GLN A 133 10.52 -5.61 -9.04
C GLN A 133 9.46 -4.55 -9.34
N PHE A 134 9.20 -3.69 -8.36
CA PHE A 134 8.28 -2.55 -8.49
C PHE A 134 8.74 -1.59 -9.61
N ASN A 135 7.81 -1.06 -10.39
CA ASN A 135 8.02 -0.20 -11.58
C ASN A 135 8.73 -0.86 -12.78
N VAL A 136 9.05 -2.16 -12.70
CA VAL A 136 9.63 -2.92 -13.82
C VAL A 136 8.69 -4.05 -14.23
N ALA A 137 8.32 -4.90 -13.26
CA ALA A 137 7.42 -6.03 -13.49
C ALA A 137 5.95 -5.69 -13.24
N PHE A 138 5.68 -4.65 -12.46
CA PHE A 138 4.35 -4.12 -12.23
C PHE A 138 4.41 -2.67 -11.74
N THR A 139 3.36 -1.90 -12.03
CA THR A 139 3.24 -0.50 -11.60
C THR A 139 1.79 -0.17 -11.22
N PRO A 140 1.50 0.30 -10.00
CA PRO A 140 0.19 0.83 -9.66
C PRO A 140 0.04 2.27 -10.17
N ASP A 141 -1.08 2.55 -10.84
CA ASP A 141 -1.57 3.89 -11.15
C ASP A 141 -2.82 4.15 -10.30
N TYR A 142 -2.64 4.94 -9.25
CA TYR A 142 -3.73 5.27 -8.32
C TYR A 142 -4.75 6.25 -8.90
N THR A 143 -4.38 7.03 -9.92
CA THR A 143 -5.28 7.99 -10.57
C THR A 143 -6.13 7.28 -11.61
N ALA A 144 -5.53 6.40 -12.41
CA ALA A 144 -6.25 5.57 -13.37
C ALA A 144 -6.99 4.39 -12.72
N GLY A 145 -6.64 4.03 -11.48
CA GLY A 145 -7.22 2.89 -10.78
C GLY A 145 -6.81 1.58 -11.43
N THR A 146 -5.52 1.41 -11.73
CA THR A 146 -5.01 0.19 -12.38
C THR A 146 -3.70 -0.29 -11.75
N ILE A 147 -3.42 -1.58 -11.89
CA ILE A 147 -2.07 -2.13 -11.74
C ILE A 147 -1.66 -2.68 -13.11
N THR A 148 -0.59 -2.14 -13.68
CA THR A 148 -0.11 -2.53 -15.01
C THR A 148 1.01 -3.55 -14.89
N LEU A 149 0.90 -4.67 -15.60
CA LEU A 149 1.99 -5.60 -15.87
C LEU A 149 2.49 -5.35 -17.29
N PRO A 150 3.73 -4.86 -17.49
CA PRO A 150 4.25 -4.54 -18.80
C PRO A 150 4.89 -5.76 -19.48
N THR A 151 5.34 -5.58 -20.72
CA THR A 151 6.11 -6.59 -21.47
C THR A 151 7.31 -7.17 -20.72
N ALA A 152 7.98 -6.37 -19.88
CA ALA A 152 9.11 -6.83 -19.07
C ALA A 152 8.72 -7.93 -18.07
N PHE A 153 7.45 -8.00 -17.64
CA PHE A 153 6.97 -9.13 -16.85
C PHE A 153 6.73 -10.35 -17.74
N PHE A 154 5.98 -10.18 -18.83
CA PHE A 154 5.54 -11.29 -19.67
C PHE A 154 6.64 -11.91 -20.53
N GLY A 155 7.72 -11.19 -20.83
CA GLY A 155 8.89 -11.71 -21.54
C GLY A 155 9.48 -12.97 -20.87
N ASP A 156 9.40 -13.03 -19.54
CA ASP A 156 9.94 -14.11 -18.71
C ASP A 156 8.83 -15.03 -18.11
N VAL A 157 7.59 -14.93 -18.60
CA VAL A 157 6.50 -15.83 -18.22
C VAL A 157 6.33 -16.91 -19.28
N THR A 158 6.42 -18.17 -18.88
CA THR A 158 6.24 -19.34 -19.76
C THR A 158 4.85 -19.32 -20.41
N ASP A 159 4.81 -19.56 -21.72
CA ASP A 159 3.55 -19.64 -22.47
C ASP A 159 2.72 -20.85 -22.04
N GLY A 160 1.39 -20.70 -22.02
CA GLY A 160 0.45 -21.72 -21.56
C GLY A 160 0.42 -21.94 -20.05
N ALA A 161 1.32 -21.31 -19.29
CA ALA A 161 1.38 -21.48 -17.84
C ALA A 161 0.36 -20.58 -17.12
N ALA A 162 -0.25 -21.13 -16.07
CA ALA A 162 -0.97 -20.35 -15.07
C ALA A 162 0.03 -19.79 -14.04
N VAL A 163 -0.11 -18.51 -13.72
CA VAL A 163 0.69 -17.81 -12.72
C VAL A 163 -0.24 -17.25 -11.65
N THR A 164 0.02 -17.56 -10.39
CA THR A 164 -0.63 -16.92 -9.25
C THR A 164 0.16 -15.69 -8.85
N LEU A 165 -0.51 -14.54 -8.88
CA LEU A 165 -0.02 -13.30 -8.32
C LEU A 165 -0.57 -13.11 -6.91
N THR A 166 0.26 -12.61 -6.00
CA THR A 166 -0.18 -12.10 -4.70
C THR A 166 0.23 -10.65 -4.56
N PHE A 167 -0.76 -9.75 -4.50
CA PHE A 167 -0.55 -8.32 -4.27
C PHE A 167 -0.58 -8.02 -2.78
N TYR A 168 0.49 -7.40 -2.29
CA TYR A 168 0.67 -7.02 -0.90
C TYR A 168 0.45 -5.52 -0.74
N PHE A 169 -0.43 -5.13 0.18
CA PHE A 169 -0.72 -3.73 0.46
C PHE A 169 -0.19 -3.29 1.82
N TRP A 170 0.10 -1.99 1.97
CA TRP A 170 0.63 -1.41 3.20
C TRP A 170 -0.34 -1.51 4.39
N SER A 171 -1.64 -1.69 4.16
CA SER A 171 -2.59 -2.04 5.24
C SER A 171 -2.36 -3.43 5.85
N GLY A 172 -1.57 -4.29 5.20
CA GLY A 172 -1.44 -5.72 5.49
C GLY A 172 -2.38 -6.61 4.67
N THR A 173 -3.27 -6.02 3.86
CA THR A 173 -4.15 -6.78 2.96
C THR A 173 -3.33 -7.52 1.90
N ARG A 174 -3.76 -8.74 1.57
CA ARG A 174 -3.22 -9.57 0.48
C ARG A 174 -4.35 -9.97 -0.45
N LEU A 175 -4.14 -9.81 -1.76
CA LEU A 175 -5.10 -10.21 -2.79
C LEU A 175 -4.44 -11.16 -3.79
N THR A 176 -5.11 -12.26 -4.09
CA THR A 176 -4.68 -13.23 -5.09
C THR A 176 -5.32 -12.92 -6.44
N TYR A 177 -4.56 -13.14 -7.51
CA TYR A 177 -5.02 -12.95 -8.88
C TYR A 177 -4.35 -13.99 -9.78
N THR A 178 -5.10 -14.60 -10.69
CA THR A 178 -4.57 -15.65 -11.57
C THR A 178 -4.35 -15.09 -12.97
N LEU A 179 -3.17 -15.29 -13.53
CA LEU A 179 -2.84 -14.97 -14.92
C LEU A 179 -2.69 -16.25 -15.73
N THR A 180 -3.18 -16.23 -16.97
CA THR A 180 -2.86 -17.25 -17.97
C THR A 180 -2.37 -16.57 -19.24
N ARG A 181 -1.19 -16.95 -19.71
CA ARG A 181 -0.64 -16.54 -21.00
C ARG A 181 -0.98 -17.60 -22.04
N SER A 182 -1.46 -17.18 -23.21
CA SER A 182 -1.69 -18.04 -24.38
C SER A 182 -1.20 -17.33 -25.65
N GLY A 183 0.00 -17.67 -26.08
CA GLY A 183 0.74 -16.95 -27.11
C GLY A 183 1.01 -15.50 -26.68
N THR A 184 0.41 -14.56 -27.38
CA THR A 184 0.44 -13.12 -27.06
C THR A 184 -0.77 -12.67 -26.23
N ALA A 185 -1.81 -13.48 -26.09
CA ALA A 185 -2.99 -13.14 -25.30
C ALA A 185 -2.73 -13.42 -23.82
N VAL A 186 -3.26 -12.58 -22.94
CA VAL A 186 -3.21 -12.76 -21.49
C VAL A 186 -4.61 -12.59 -20.92
N THR A 187 -5.02 -13.53 -20.09
CA THR A 187 -6.24 -13.43 -19.28
C THR A 187 -5.85 -13.34 -17.81
N GLY A 188 -6.52 -12.44 -17.10
CA GLY A 188 -6.37 -12.24 -15.67
C GLY A 188 -7.71 -12.42 -14.97
N THR A 189 -7.71 -13.12 -13.84
CA THR A 189 -8.92 -13.42 -13.08
C THR A 189 -8.72 -13.09 -11.61
N SER A 190 -9.60 -12.26 -11.07
CA SER A 190 -9.69 -12.00 -9.64
C SER A 190 -10.21 -13.24 -8.92
N ALA A 191 -9.67 -13.52 -7.73
CA ALA A 191 -10.19 -14.57 -6.85
C ALA A 191 -11.57 -14.23 -6.27
#